data_AF-A0A7X7RRR9-F1
#
_entry.id   AF-A0A7X7RRR9-F1
#
_cell.length_a   1.000
_cell.length_b   1.000
_cell.length_c   1.000
_cell.angle_alpha   90.00
_cell.angle_beta   90.00
_cell.angle_gamma   90.00
#
_symmetry.space_group_name_H-M   'P 1'
#
loop_
_entity.id
_entity.type
_entity.pdbx_description
1 polymer ?
#
loop_
_entity_poly.entity_id
_entity_poly.type
_entity_poly.pdbx_seq_one_letter_code
_entity_poly.pdbx_strand_id
1 'polypeptide(L)'
;LQGIRNALDGQLSVSINTPLCSLNADYVETLSFLHRLGVRFVTCSGMIVTGNAKEAASEKMWLSKEELYQILQAAAAFCRENDMEIQFTSPGWIEADKLKELGLQVPSCGACLSNMAVTPDGKAVPCQSALSGIALGDMRKESFTKIWNSQACRKQRKFAAQMTQICPLREDILH
;
A
#
# COMPACT_ATOMS: atom_id res chain seq x y z
N LEU A 1 -13.64 -4.03 15.76
CA LEU A 1 -14.77 -4.76 15.13
C LEU A 1 -16.03 -3.91 14.95
N GLN A 2 -16.48 -3.14 15.95
CA GLN A 2 -17.73 -2.37 15.85
C GLN A 2 -17.77 -1.42 14.64
N GLY A 3 -16.65 -0.76 14.31
CA GLY A 3 -16.59 0.12 13.13
C GLY A 3 -16.87 -0.61 11.81
N ILE A 4 -16.38 -1.85 11.65
CA ILE A 4 -16.65 -2.66 10.46
C ILE A 4 -18.13 -3.01 10.38
N ARG A 5 -18.71 -3.49 11.49
CA ARG A 5 -20.13 -3.85 11.56
C ARG A 5 -21.03 -2.66 11.25
N ASN A 6 -20.80 -1.53 11.91
CA ASN A 6 -21.57 -0.30 11.66
C ASN A 6 -21.50 0.15 10.19
N ALA A 7 -20.32 0.04 9.55
CA ALA A 7 -20.17 0.41 8.15
C ALA A 7 -20.95 -0.53 7.23
N LEU A 8 -20.92 -1.84 7.49
CA LEU A 8 -21.68 -2.84 6.73
C LEU A 8 -23.19 -2.71 6.94
N ASP A 9 -23.64 -2.50 8.18
CA ASP A 9 -25.04 -2.25 8.52
C ASP A 9 -25.55 -0.97 7.84
N GLY A 10 -24.67 0.03 7.72
CA GLY A 10 -24.91 1.26 6.95
C GLY A 10 -24.78 1.09 5.43
N GLN A 11 -24.62 -0.13 4.91
CA GLN A 11 -24.47 -0.46 3.49
C GLN A 11 -23.29 0.25 2.80
N LEU A 12 -22.25 0.61 3.56
CA LEU A 12 -21.04 1.17 3.00
C LEU A 12 -20.19 0.07 2.36
N SER A 13 -19.55 0.39 1.23
CA SER A 13 -18.50 -0.47 0.68
C SER A 13 -17.29 -0.46 1.62
N VAL A 14 -17.00 -1.61 2.23
CA VAL A 14 -15.88 -1.76 3.17
C VAL A 14 -14.72 -2.49 2.49
N SER A 15 -13.55 -1.87 2.56
CA SER A 15 -12.27 -2.50 2.25
C SER A 15 -11.37 -2.52 3.48
N ILE A 16 -10.67 -3.62 3.70
CA ILE A 16 -9.70 -3.75 4.80
C ILE A 16 -8.29 -3.79 4.21
N ASN A 17 -7.42 -2.92 4.71
CA ASN A 17 -6.00 -2.90 4.34
C ASN A 17 -5.15 -3.51 5.46
N THR A 18 -4.34 -4.50 5.11
CA THR A 18 -3.50 -5.24 6.07
C THR A 18 -2.03 -5.29 5.60
N PRO A 19 -1.09 -4.68 6.34
CA PRO A 19 0.33 -4.99 6.21
C PRO A 19 0.60 -6.43 6.67
N LEU A 20 1.24 -7.22 5.83
CA LEU A 20 1.61 -8.61 6.13
C LEU A 20 2.90 -8.64 6.93
N CYS A 21 2.90 -9.40 8.01
CA CYS A 21 4.00 -9.59 8.95
C CYS A 21 3.94 -10.98 9.59
N SER A 22 4.95 -11.35 10.38
CA SER A 22 4.99 -12.68 11.00
C SER A 22 3.82 -12.97 11.96
N LEU A 23 3.18 -11.93 12.52
CA LEU A 23 2.04 -12.08 13.44
C LEU A 23 0.73 -12.48 12.73
N ASN A 24 0.62 -12.23 11.43
CA ASN A 24 -0.55 -12.55 10.62
C ASN A 24 -0.19 -13.42 9.41
N ALA A 25 0.86 -14.25 9.56
CA ALA A 25 1.34 -15.14 8.51
C ALA A 25 0.26 -16.13 8.04
N ASP A 26 -0.62 -16.58 8.94
CA ASP A 26 -1.88 -17.22 8.52
C ASP A 26 -2.91 -16.16 8.12
N TYR A 27 -2.69 -15.55 6.96
CA TYR A 27 -3.58 -14.52 6.46
C TYR A 27 -4.93 -15.09 6.00
N VAL A 28 -5.01 -16.39 5.68
CA VAL A 28 -6.27 -17.06 5.31
C VAL A 28 -7.23 -17.07 6.50
N GLU A 29 -6.75 -17.28 7.73
CA GLU A 29 -7.59 -17.15 8.92
C GLU A 29 -8.20 -15.74 9.03
N THR A 30 -7.39 -14.71 8.79
CA THR A 30 -7.85 -13.32 8.78
C THR A 30 -8.90 -13.08 7.69
N LEU A 31 -8.66 -13.56 6.47
CA LEU A 31 -9.60 -13.43 5.36
C LEU A 31 -10.91 -14.17 5.64
N SER A 32 -10.83 -15.37 6.19
CA SER A 32 -11.99 -16.18 6.59
C SER A 32 -12.83 -15.46 7.64
N PHE A 33 -12.18 -14.83 8.62
CA PHE A 33 -12.85 -13.98 9.60
C PHE A 33 -13.54 -12.76 8.95
N LEU A 34 -12.83 -12.03 8.08
CA LEU A 34 -13.38 -10.87 7.38
C LEU A 34 -14.54 -11.24 6.45
N HIS A 35 -14.43 -12.36 5.74
CA HIS A 35 -15.46 -12.90 4.88
C HIS A 35 -16.76 -13.18 5.65
N ARG A 36 -16.65 -13.84 6.82
CA ARG A 36 -17.78 -14.09 7.73
C ARG A 36 -18.43 -12.82 8.26
N LEU A 37 -17.66 -11.73 8.38
CA LEU A 37 -18.21 -10.43 8.75
C LEU A 37 -18.97 -9.74 7.60
N GLY A 38 -18.81 -10.19 6.36
CA GLY A 38 -19.43 -9.57 5.18
C GLY A 38 -18.48 -8.69 4.35
N VAL A 39 -17.18 -8.66 4.69
CA VAL A 39 -16.19 -7.95 3.87
C VAL A 39 -15.95 -8.71 2.57
N ARG A 40 -15.84 -7.99 1.46
CA ARG A 40 -15.59 -8.55 0.12
C ARG A 40 -14.34 -7.98 -0.57
N PHE A 41 -13.86 -6.83 -0.13
CA PHE A 41 -12.66 -6.20 -0.68
C PHE A 41 -11.56 -6.16 0.37
N VAL A 42 -10.38 -6.66 0.03
CA VAL A 42 -9.20 -6.60 0.87
C VAL A 42 -8.01 -6.08 0.08
N THR A 43 -7.16 -5.34 0.76
CA THR A 43 -5.87 -4.92 0.23
C THR A 43 -4.80 -5.36 1.21
N CYS A 44 -3.64 -5.72 0.69
CA CYS A 44 -2.50 -6.08 1.52
C CYS A 44 -1.21 -5.49 0.94
N SER A 45 -0.21 -5.42 1.81
CA SER A 45 1.10 -4.89 1.46
C SER A 45 2.18 -5.68 2.18
N GLY A 46 3.39 -5.68 1.63
CA GLY A 46 4.58 -5.94 2.45
C GLY A 46 4.76 -4.83 3.50
N MET A 47 5.73 -5.03 4.39
CA MET A 47 6.04 -4.03 5.41
C MET A 47 6.61 -2.75 4.77
N ILE A 48 6.00 -1.60 5.04
CA ILE A 48 6.52 -0.30 4.60
C ILE A 48 7.38 0.26 5.74
N VAL A 49 8.70 0.31 5.54
CA VAL A 49 9.70 0.68 6.57
C VAL A 49 9.71 2.20 6.81
N THR A 50 8.59 2.73 7.31
CA THR A 50 8.38 4.15 7.61
C THR A 50 7.73 4.31 8.99
N GLY A 51 7.93 5.45 9.66
CA GLY A 51 7.45 5.65 11.03
C GLY A 51 8.01 4.60 11.99
N ASN A 52 7.16 4.05 12.87
CA ASN A 52 7.55 3.05 13.87
C ASN A 52 8.07 1.74 13.26
N ALA A 53 7.77 1.46 11.98
CA ALA A 53 8.31 0.29 11.29
C ALA A 53 9.83 0.39 11.02
N LYS A 54 10.45 1.55 11.27
CA LYS A 54 11.92 1.72 11.26
C LYS A 54 12.61 1.23 12.54
N GLU A 55 11.87 0.99 13.60
CA GLU A 55 12.45 0.55 14.87
C GLU A 55 12.94 -0.89 14.78
N ALA A 56 14.10 -1.21 15.36
CA ALA A 56 14.70 -2.54 15.33
C ALA A 56 13.77 -3.65 15.87
N ALA A 57 12.83 -3.29 16.77
CA ALA A 57 11.81 -4.22 17.26
C ALA A 57 10.87 -4.72 16.15
N SER A 58 10.66 -3.93 15.10
CA SER A 58 9.80 -4.26 13.96
C SER A 58 10.45 -5.23 12.98
N GLU A 59 11.78 -5.34 12.95
CA GLU A 59 12.51 -6.21 12.02
C GLU A 59 12.16 -7.69 12.22
N LYS A 60 11.93 -8.11 13.47
CA LYS A 60 11.51 -9.50 13.80
C LYS A 60 10.14 -9.87 13.21
N MET A 61 9.38 -8.88 12.76
CA MET A 61 8.07 -9.07 12.15
C MET A 61 8.11 -9.06 10.62
N TRP A 62 9.28 -8.81 10.02
CA TRP A 62 9.40 -8.75 8.57
C TRP A 62 9.34 -10.15 7.96
N LEU A 63 8.61 -10.25 6.85
CA LEU A 63 8.55 -11.44 6.03
C LEU A 63 9.59 -11.34 4.92
N SER A 64 10.24 -12.45 4.61
CA SER A 64 11.02 -12.59 3.38
C SER A 64 10.11 -12.48 2.15
N LYS A 65 10.70 -12.23 0.98
CA LYS A 65 9.96 -12.20 -0.28
C LYS A 65 9.23 -13.52 -0.57
N GLU A 66 9.84 -14.64 -0.19
CA GLU A 66 9.27 -15.97 -0.43
C GLU A 66 8.11 -16.26 0.52
N GLU A 67 8.24 -15.93 1.82
CA GLU A 67 7.13 -16.04 2.77
C GLU A 67 5.96 -15.16 2.35
N LEU A 68 6.22 -13.92 1.95
CA LEU A 68 5.19 -13.01 1.46
C LEU A 68 4.46 -13.56 0.23
N TYR A 69 5.20 -14.18 -0.70
CA TYR A 69 4.63 -14.82 -1.88
C TYR A 69 3.74 -16.01 -1.52
N GLN A 70 4.19 -16.89 -0.61
CA GLN A 70 3.42 -18.05 -0.15
C GLN A 70 2.11 -17.63 0.51
N ILE A 71 2.17 -16.62 1.39
CA ILE A 71 0.99 -16.04 2.05
C ILE A 71 0.03 -15.48 1.00
N LEU A 72 0.55 -14.72 0.03
CA LEU A 72 -0.27 -14.09 -1.00
C LEU A 72 -0.89 -15.12 -1.96
N GLN A 73 -0.18 -16.21 -2.26
CA GLN A 73 -0.71 -17.32 -3.06
C GLN A 73 -1.93 -17.97 -2.37
N ALA A 74 -1.80 -18.31 -1.08
CA ALA A 74 -2.91 -18.88 -0.31
C ALA A 74 -4.07 -17.89 -0.18
N ALA A 75 -3.77 -16.61 0.06
CA ALA A 75 -4.77 -15.55 0.15
C ALA A 75 -5.55 -15.32 -1.14
N ALA A 76 -4.86 -15.29 -2.28
CA ALA A 76 -5.48 -15.13 -3.60
C ALA A 76 -6.37 -16.32 -3.97
N ALA A 77 -5.95 -17.54 -3.61
CA ALA A 77 -6.79 -18.74 -3.78
C ALA A 77 -8.06 -18.65 -2.93
N PHE A 78 -7.92 -18.36 -1.63
CA PHE A 78 -9.06 -18.22 -0.73
C PHE A 78 -10.04 -17.14 -1.22
N CYS A 79 -9.55 -15.97 -1.63
CA CYS A 79 -10.39 -14.89 -2.10
C CYS A 79 -11.20 -15.28 -3.34
N ARG A 80 -10.56 -15.94 -4.32
CA ARG A 80 -11.23 -16.42 -5.53
C ARG A 80 -12.29 -17.48 -5.24
N GLU A 81 -12.07 -18.36 -4.27
CA GLU A 81 -13.03 -19.40 -3.87
C GLU A 81 -14.22 -18.86 -3.08
N ASN A 82 -14.12 -17.65 -2.52
CA ASN A 82 -15.13 -17.05 -1.63
C ASN A 82 -15.69 -15.72 -2.17
N ASP A 83 -15.57 -15.47 -3.48
CA ASP A 83 -16.05 -14.25 -4.14
C ASP A 83 -15.57 -12.96 -3.45
N MET A 84 -14.30 -12.95 -3.05
CA MET A 84 -13.61 -11.78 -2.52
C MET A 84 -12.58 -11.26 -3.53
N GLU A 85 -12.35 -9.95 -3.50
CA GLU A 85 -11.30 -9.29 -4.26
C GLU A 85 -10.12 -8.94 -3.36
N ILE A 86 -8.91 -9.26 -3.83
CA ILE A 86 -7.65 -8.94 -3.15
C ILE A 86 -6.74 -8.12 -4.07
N GLN A 87 -6.09 -7.11 -3.50
CA GLN A 87 -5.01 -6.38 -4.17
C GLN A 87 -3.73 -6.38 -3.33
N PHE A 88 -2.58 -6.48 -4.00
CA PHE A 88 -1.27 -6.33 -3.40
C PHE A 88 -0.64 -5.01 -3.84
N THR A 89 -0.13 -4.23 -2.89
CA THR A 89 0.15 -2.80 -3.11
C THR A 89 1.62 -2.40 -2.97
N SER A 90 2.54 -3.36 -2.80
CA SER A 90 3.97 -3.07 -2.59
C SER A 90 4.82 -3.33 -3.85
N PRO A 91 5.28 -2.28 -4.55
CA PRO A 91 6.14 -2.43 -5.73
C PRO A 91 7.46 -3.13 -5.40
N GLY A 92 7.86 -4.12 -6.22
CA GLY A 92 9.19 -4.73 -6.18
C GLY A 92 9.43 -5.72 -5.04
N TRP A 93 8.38 -6.05 -4.30
CA TRP A 93 8.43 -7.08 -3.25
C TRP A 93 8.32 -8.49 -3.82
N ILE A 94 7.42 -8.68 -4.78
CA ILE A 94 7.19 -9.94 -5.48
C ILE A 94 7.37 -9.69 -6.98
N GLU A 95 8.00 -10.63 -7.67
CA GLU A 95 8.22 -10.56 -9.12
C GLU A 95 6.90 -10.44 -9.88
N ALA A 96 6.90 -9.65 -10.96
CA ALA A 96 5.68 -9.34 -11.71
C ALA A 96 4.96 -10.58 -12.23
N ASP A 97 5.69 -11.57 -12.73
CA ASP A 97 5.09 -12.77 -13.33
C ASP A 97 4.44 -13.65 -12.26
N LYS A 98 5.05 -13.78 -11.08
CA LYS A 98 4.44 -14.42 -9.91
C LYS A 98 3.12 -13.75 -9.51
N LEU A 99 3.04 -12.41 -9.52
CA LEU A 99 1.79 -11.70 -9.21
C LEU A 99 0.71 -11.95 -10.28
N LYS A 100 1.08 -11.95 -11.56
CA LYS A 100 0.16 -12.24 -12.67
C LYS A 100 -0.37 -13.66 -12.62
N GLU A 101 0.46 -14.65 -12.28
CA GLU A 101 0.05 -16.04 -12.08
C GLU A 101 -1.03 -16.18 -10.99
N LEU A 102 -0.98 -15.32 -9.97
CA LEU A 102 -2.02 -15.25 -8.93
C LEU A 102 -3.28 -14.48 -9.35
N GLY A 103 -3.29 -13.88 -10.55
CA GLY A 103 -4.36 -13.01 -11.03
C GLY A 103 -4.35 -11.61 -10.42
N LEU A 104 -3.22 -11.17 -9.84
CA LEU A 104 -3.10 -9.89 -9.16
C LEU A 104 -2.52 -8.80 -10.08
N GLN A 105 -2.92 -7.55 -9.83
CA GLN A 105 -2.28 -6.40 -10.47
C GLN A 105 -0.84 -6.24 -9.97
N VAL A 106 0.05 -5.84 -10.87
CA VAL A 106 1.46 -5.58 -10.53
C VAL A 106 1.62 -4.12 -10.07
N PRO A 107 1.90 -3.85 -8.79
CA PRO A 107 1.97 -2.48 -8.30
C PRO A 107 3.23 -1.75 -8.79
N SER A 108 3.08 -0.46 -9.08
CA SER A 108 4.17 0.47 -9.38
C SER A 108 3.97 1.78 -8.63
N CYS A 109 5.05 2.55 -8.47
CA CYS A 109 4.99 3.82 -7.75
C CYS A 109 4.07 4.83 -8.47
N GLY A 110 3.05 5.32 -7.76
CA GLY A 110 2.13 6.37 -8.25
C GLY A 110 2.49 7.79 -7.80
N ALA A 111 3.54 7.96 -7.00
CA ALA A 111 3.90 9.23 -6.36
C ALA A 111 4.15 10.34 -7.39
N CYS A 112 3.45 11.47 -7.24
CA CYS A 112 3.46 12.60 -8.17
C CYS A 112 3.02 12.28 -9.61
N LEU A 113 2.46 11.09 -9.85
CA LEU A 113 1.93 10.64 -11.14
C LEU A 113 0.41 10.49 -11.10
N SER A 114 -0.08 9.61 -10.23
CA SER A 114 -1.51 9.38 -9.99
C SER A 114 -1.97 9.95 -8.65
N ASN A 115 -1.05 10.12 -7.70
CA ASN A 115 -1.39 10.61 -6.36
C ASN A 115 -0.31 11.52 -5.74
N MET A 116 -0.75 12.26 -4.72
CA MET A 116 0.04 12.98 -3.72
C MET A 116 -0.76 12.95 -2.41
N ALA A 117 -0.10 13.18 -1.27
CA ALA A 117 -0.80 13.31 0.01
C ALA A 117 -0.63 14.71 0.58
N VAL A 118 -1.61 15.14 1.38
CA VAL A 118 -1.54 16.37 2.16
C VAL A 118 -1.47 15.97 3.63
N THR A 119 -0.41 16.39 4.29
CA THR A 119 -0.17 16.18 5.72
C THR A 119 -1.13 17.05 6.56
N PRO A 120 -1.34 16.73 7.85
CA PRO A 120 -2.25 17.50 8.72
C PRO A 120 -1.89 18.99 8.86
N ASP A 121 -0.60 19.36 8.74
CA ASP A 121 -0.15 20.76 8.79
C ASP A 121 -0.17 21.45 7.40
N GLY A 122 -0.75 20.79 6.39
CA GLY A 122 -1.00 21.36 5.07
C GLY A 122 0.15 21.18 4.06
N LYS A 123 1.22 20.47 4.40
CA LYS A 123 2.30 20.17 3.43
C LYS A 123 1.87 19.11 2.44
N ALA A 124 2.14 19.36 1.16
CA ALA A 124 1.97 18.37 0.12
C ALA A 124 3.23 17.49 0.03
N VAL A 125 3.07 16.17 0.04
CA VAL A 125 4.16 15.18 -0.03
C VAL A 125 3.93 14.19 -1.18
N PRO A 126 4.98 13.48 -1.66
CA PRO A 126 4.88 12.64 -2.84
C PRO A 126 3.82 11.53 -2.76
N CYS A 127 3.63 10.91 -1.59
CA CYS A 127 2.60 9.90 -1.32
C CYS A 127 2.35 9.78 0.18
N GLN A 128 1.33 9.00 0.57
CA GLN A 128 0.94 8.81 1.98
C GLN A 128 1.99 8.10 2.85
N SER A 129 2.95 7.40 2.24
CA SER A 129 4.06 6.76 2.97
C SER A 129 5.25 7.71 3.16
N ALA A 130 5.25 8.87 2.52
CA ALA A 130 6.35 9.85 2.56
C ALA A 130 6.07 11.01 3.55
N LEU A 131 5.28 10.79 4.61
CA LEU A 131 4.84 11.86 5.52
C LEU A 131 5.98 12.56 6.26
N SER A 132 7.07 11.84 6.55
CA SER A 132 8.28 12.38 7.17
C SER A 132 9.34 12.83 6.15
N GLY A 133 9.00 12.82 4.86
CA GLY A 133 9.91 13.16 3.78
C GLY A 133 9.91 14.65 3.43
N ILE A 134 10.53 14.97 2.29
CA ILE A 134 10.60 16.34 1.77
C ILE A 134 9.20 16.81 1.33
N ALA A 135 8.76 17.93 1.89
CA ALA A 135 7.56 18.61 1.42
C ALA A 135 7.76 19.19 0.02
N LEU A 136 6.82 18.92 -0.88
CA LEU A 136 6.80 19.42 -2.27
C LEU A 136 6.15 20.80 -2.39
N GLY A 137 5.46 21.25 -1.33
CA GLY A 137 4.82 22.56 -1.23
C GLY A 137 3.90 22.65 0.00
N ASP A 138 3.23 23.79 0.16
CA ASP A 138 2.28 24.03 1.24
C ASP A 138 0.92 24.46 0.67
N MET A 139 -0.09 23.60 0.81
CA MET A 139 -1.44 23.81 0.25
C MET A 139 -2.17 25.02 0.86
N ARG A 140 -1.67 25.56 1.98
CA ARG A 140 -2.22 26.78 2.60
C ARG A 140 -1.69 28.05 1.95
N LYS A 141 -0.57 27.95 1.22
CA LYS A 141 0.17 29.09 0.65
C LYS A 141 0.22 29.08 -0.87
N GLU A 142 0.12 27.89 -1.47
CA GLU A 142 0.32 27.68 -2.90
C GLU A 142 -0.84 26.87 -3.49
N SER A 143 -1.21 27.19 -4.73
CA SER A 143 -2.21 26.39 -5.44
C SER A 143 -1.68 24.99 -5.75
N PHE A 144 -2.57 24.00 -5.77
CA PHE A 144 -2.23 22.63 -6.15
C PHE A 144 -1.54 22.60 -7.53
N THR A 145 -2.03 23.35 -8.51
CA THR A 145 -1.46 23.43 -9.86
C THR A 145 0.00 23.88 -9.84
N LYS A 146 0.37 24.83 -8.97
CA LYS A 146 1.76 25.29 -8.82
C LYS A 146 2.64 24.18 -8.24
N ILE A 147 2.19 23.53 -7.16
CA ILE A 147 2.90 22.44 -6.50
C ILE A 147 3.07 21.25 -7.46
N TRP A 148 1.98 20.80 -8.08
CA TRP A 148 1.92 19.66 -9.01
C TRP A 148 2.84 19.85 -10.23
N ASN A 149 3.02 21.08 -10.70
CA ASN A 149 3.87 21.39 -11.85
C ASN A 149 5.30 21.81 -11.47
N SER A 150 5.65 21.77 -10.18
CA SER A 150 7.00 22.08 -9.70
C SER A 150 8.05 21.14 -10.32
N GLN A 151 9.31 21.59 -10.34
CA GLN A 151 10.42 20.77 -10.83
C GLN A 151 10.56 19.45 -10.04
N ALA A 152 10.36 19.49 -8.73
CA ALA A 152 10.42 18.31 -7.86
C ALA A 152 9.33 17.28 -8.24
N CYS A 153 8.08 17.71 -8.38
CA CYS A 153 6.98 16.86 -8.83
C CYS A 153 7.23 16.28 -10.23
N ARG A 154 7.74 17.08 -11.18
CA ARG A 154 8.06 16.61 -12.53
C ARG A 154 9.17 15.56 -12.54
N LYS A 155 10.23 15.76 -11.74
CA LYS A 155 11.31 14.78 -11.58
C LYS A 155 10.77 13.46 -11.05
N GLN A 156 9.97 13.51 -9.97
CA GLN A 156 9.36 12.33 -9.37
C GLN A 156 8.39 11.63 -10.33
N ARG A 157 7.57 12.40 -11.04
CA ARG A 157 6.65 11.88 -12.06
C ARG A 157 7.37 11.17 -13.18
N LYS A 158 8.50 11.72 -13.65
CA LYS A 158 9.32 11.10 -14.70
C LYS A 158 9.84 9.73 -14.27
N PHE A 159 10.23 9.57 -13.01
CA PHE A 159 10.58 8.28 -12.44
C PHE A 159 9.36 7.34 -12.40
N ALA A 160 8.27 7.77 -11.78
CA ALA A 160 7.06 6.96 -11.62
C ALA A 160 6.48 6.48 -12.96
N ALA A 161 6.51 7.34 -13.99
CA ALA A 161 6.02 7.02 -15.34
C ALA A 161 6.79 5.89 -16.03
N GLN A 162 8.00 5.55 -15.57
CA GLN A 162 8.75 4.41 -16.11
C GLN A 162 8.19 3.06 -15.67
N MET A 163 7.31 3.02 -14.65
CA MET A 163 6.68 1.80 -14.15
C MET A 163 7.69 0.68 -13.85
N THR A 164 8.84 1.04 -13.28
CA THR A 164 9.93 0.11 -12.94
C THR A 164 9.60 -0.82 -11.77
N GLN A 165 8.39 -0.75 -11.21
CA GLN A 165 7.95 -1.53 -10.06
C GLN A 165 8.82 -1.29 -8.81
N ILE A 166 9.52 -0.16 -8.74
CA ILE A 166 10.38 0.22 -7.61
C ILE A 166 9.68 1.28 -6.76
N CYS A 167 9.77 1.14 -5.43
CA CYS A 167 9.36 2.18 -4.49
C CYS A 167 10.56 3.06 -4.11
N PRO A 168 10.57 4.36 -4.44
CA PRO A 168 11.67 5.27 -4.11
C PRO A 168 11.98 5.40 -2.62
N LEU A 169 10.99 5.16 -1.74
CA LEU A 169 11.16 5.22 -0.29
C LEU A 169 12.00 4.05 0.26
N ARG A 170 12.07 2.93 -0.48
CA ARG A 170 12.86 1.76 -0.08
C ARG A 170 14.32 1.92 -0.49
N GLU A 171 14.55 2.59 -1.61
CA GLU A 171 15.87 2.85 -2.17
C GLU A 171 16.50 4.14 -1.60
N ASP A 172 15.86 4.78 -0.62
CA ASP A 172 16.23 6.10 -0.08
C ASP A 172 16.44 7.20 -1.14
N ILE A 173 15.83 7.05 -2.33
CA ILE A 173 15.98 8.00 -3.46
C ILE A 173 15.26 9.34 -3.19
N LEU A 174 14.39 9.39 -2.18
CA LEU A 174 13.59 10.57 -1.81
C LEU A 174 14.20 11.44 -0.70
N HIS A 175 15.38 11.09 -0.21
CA HIS A 175 16.12 11.81 0.83
C HIS A 175 17.31 12.58 0.28
#